data_AF-A0A7J2S0Y9-F1
#
_entry.id   AF-A0A7J2S0Y9-F1
#
_cell.length_a   1.000
_cell.length_b   1.000
_cell.length_c   1.000
_cell.angle_alpha   90.00
_cell.angle_beta   90.00
_cell.angle_gamma   90.00
#
_symmetry.space_group_name_H-M   'P 1'
#
loop_
_entity.id
_entity.type
_entity.pdbx_description
1 polymer ?
#
loop_
_entity_poly.entity_id
_entity_poly.type
_entity_poly.pdbx_seq_one_letter_code
_entity_poly.pdbx_strand_id
1 'polypeptide(L)'
;FILDGGHSRRVKPDFLPSRASSAPPPPVLFQHPLPEDWYFVLAIPDVEPGAHGEKEIDIFKKFCPVPARDVEKISRIILLKILPAIIERDIEAFGEGITAIQNLGFKRVECDLRDKIIKDLFEVLRNSSYGHGMSSFGPTVFGVVDGEGAAKELEHELASFFKERGISGKLIRSCANNEGANCLLVEDNPVKT
;
A
#
# COMPACT_ATOMS: atom_id res chain seq x y z
N PHE A 1 7.17 4.56 8.41
CA PHE A 1 5.95 3.77 8.67
C PHE A 1 5.05 4.52 9.63
N ILE A 2 3.74 4.52 9.39
CA ILE A 2 2.74 5.21 10.21
C ILE A 2 1.62 4.22 10.52
N LEU A 3 1.19 4.17 11.78
CA LEU A 3 -0.04 3.51 12.22
C LEU A 3 -0.90 4.54 12.93
N ASP A 4 -2.12 4.73 12.45
CA ASP A 4 -3.14 5.51 13.14
C ASP A 4 -4.09 4.64 13.97
N GLY A 5 -4.81 5.28 14.89
CA GLY A 5 -5.77 4.63 15.79
C GLY A 5 -7.20 4.58 15.26
N GLY A 6 -7.42 4.98 14.00
CA GLY A 6 -8.75 5.15 13.42
C GLY A 6 -9.59 6.21 14.11
N HIS A 7 -10.91 6.14 13.91
CA HIS A 7 -11.86 7.09 14.45
C HIS A 7 -12.83 6.44 15.43
N SER A 8 -13.17 7.17 16.49
CA SER A 8 -14.36 6.84 17.28
C SER A 8 -15.60 6.86 16.39
N ARG A 9 -16.55 5.94 16.65
CA ARG A 9 -17.86 5.91 15.98
C ARG A 9 -18.68 7.19 16.19
N ARG A 10 -18.35 8.00 17.20
CA ARG A 10 -18.94 9.35 17.41
C ARG A 10 -18.45 10.37 16.38
N VAL A 11 -17.21 10.20 15.90
CA VAL A 11 -16.57 11.09 14.91
C VAL A 11 -16.84 10.58 13.49
N LYS A 12 -16.81 9.27 13.28
CA LYS A 12 -17.06 8.63 11.99
C LYS A 12 -18.10 7.51 12.16
N PRO A 13 -19.40 7.83 12.07
CA PRO A 13 -20.48 6.86 12.31
C PRO A 13 -20.66 5.86 11.16
N ASP A 14 -20.18 6.18 9.96
CA ASP A 14 -20.35 5.34 8.77
C ASP A 14 -19.01 4.82 8.26
N PHE A 15 -19.03 3.61 7.71
CA PHE A 15 -17.88 3.05 7.01
C PHE A 15 -17.84 3.62 5.60
N LEU A 16 -17.12 4.74 5.45
CA LEU A 16 -16.96 5.45 4.19
C LEU A 16 -15.48 5.65 3.87
N PRO A 17 -15.11 5.72 2.57
CA PRO A 17 -13.76 6.11 2.17
C PRO A 17 -13.46 7.54 2.63
N SER A 18 -12.17 7.85 2.83
CA SER A 18 -11.75 9.14 3.40
C SER A 18 -12.25 10.35 2.61
N ARG A 19 -12.34 10.24 1.28
CA ARG A 19 -12.85 11.32 0.42
C ARG A 19 -14.35 11.61 0.61
N ALA A 20 -15.11 10.64 1.12
CA ALA A 20 -16.54 10.76 1.38
C ALA A 20 -16.86 10.97 2.87
N SER A 21 -15.84 11.26 3.70
CA SER A 21 -16.00 11.48 5.14
C SER A 21 -15.42 12.84 5.51
N SER A 22 -16.13 13.59 6.35
CA SER A 22 -15.65 14.84 6.93
C SER A 22 -14.83 14.64 8.22
N ALA A 23 -14.54 13.39 8.59
CA ALA A 23 -13.74 13.10 9.78
C ALA A 23 -12.32 13.69 9.62
N PRO A 24 -11.77 14.34 10.66
CA PRO A 24 -10.39 14.83 10.62
C PRO A 24 -9.41 13.64 10.54
N PRO A 25 -8.12 13.85 10.23
CA PRO A 25 -7.13 12.79 10.34
C PRO A 25 -7.16 12.09 11.72
N PRO A 26 -7.09 10.75 11.78
CA PRO A 26 -7.07 10.01 13.04
C PRO A 26 -5.79 10.27 13.84
N PRO A 27 -5.78 10.04 15.17
CA PRO A 27 -4.56 10.17 15.96
C PRO A 27 -3.52 9.14 15.52
N VAL A 28 -2.28 9.57 15.35
CA VAL A 28 -1.13 8.70 15.07
C VAL A 28 -0.74 7.99 16.36
N LEU A 29 -0.70 6.65 16.33
CA LEU A 29 -0.30 5.82 17.47
C LEU A 29 1.16 5.39 17.39
N PHE A 30 1.69 5.26 16.17
CA PHE A 30 3.09 4.89 15.94
C PHE A 30 3.59 5.56 14.66
N GLN A 31 4.78 6.13 14.75
CA GLN A 31 5.52 6.66 13.61
C GLN A 31 7.00 6.31 13.80
N HIS A 32 7.59 5.66 12.80
CA HIS A 32 8.99 5.27 12.84
C HIS A 32 9.57 5.28 11.42
N PRO A 33 10.81 5.75 11.20
CA PRO A 33 11.44 5.65 9.89
C PRO A 33 11.52 4.18 9.46
N LEU A 34 11.29 3.91 8.17
CA LEU A 34 11.66 2.62 7.60
C LEU A 34 13.16 2.63 7.25
N PRO A 35 13.86 1.50 7.36
CA PRO A 35 15.25 1.39 6.91
C PRO A 35 15.42 1.86 5.45
N GLU A 36 16.46 2.65 5.18
CA GLU A 36 16.69 3.27 3.86
C GLU A 36 17.09 2.25 2.78
N ASP A 37 17.61 1.11 3.21
CA ASP A 37 17.95 -0.06 2.40
C ASP A 37 16.72 -0.87 1.98
N TRP A 38 15.54 -0.63 2.53
CA TRP A 38 14.32 -1.27 2.08
C TRP A 38 13.74 -0.56 0.86
N TYR A 39 13.72 -1.26 -0.27
CA TYR A 39 13.18 -0.76 -1.51
C TYR A 39 11.79 -1.33 -1.78
N PHE A 40 10.91 -0.45 -2.24
CA PHE A 40 9.61 -0.80 -2.79
C PHE A 40 9.72 -0.72 -4.32
N VAL A 41 9.40 -1.83 -4.98
CA VAL A 41 9.32 -1.90 -6.46
C VAL A 41 7.85 -1.97 -6.83
N LEU A 42 7.35 -0.90 -7.44
CA LEU A 42 5.96 -0.73 -7.82
C LEU A 42 5.78 -1.13 -9.29
N ALA A 43 4.78 -1.96 -9.56
CA ALA A 43 4.30 -2.26 -10.91
C ALA A 43 2.91 -1.64 -11.11
N ILE A 44 2.78 -0.80 -12.14
CA ILE A 44 1.56 -0.06 -12.46
C ILE A 44 1.16 -0.44 -13.89
N PRO A 45 0.42 -1.53 -14.09
CA PRO A 45 -0.03 -1.94 -15.42
C PRO A 45 -1.12 -0.99 -15.94
N ASP A 46 -1.12 -0.72 -17.24
CA ASP A 46 -2.14 0.08 -17.94
C ASP A 46 -3.40 -0.76 -18.18
N VAL A 47 -4.12 -1.04 -17.10
CA VAL A 47 -5.38 -1.80 -17.07
C VAL A 47 -6.48 -0.97 -16.42
N GLU A 48 -7.72 -1.48 -16.41
CA GLU A 48 -8.83 -0.74 -15.82
C GLU A 48 -8.53 -0.40 -14.34
N PRO A 49 -8.65 0.89 -13.96
CA PRO A 49 -8.23 1.32 -12.64
C PRO A 49 -9.11 0.75 -11.51
N GLY A 50 -8.62 0.96 -10.28
CA GLY A 50 -9.36 0.76 -9.04
C GLY A 50 -10.78 1.32 -9.04
N ALA A 51 -11.63 0.75 -8.20
CA ALA A 51 -12.89 1.41 -7.85
C ALA A 51 -12.57 2.77 -7.19
N HIS A 52 -13.29 3.80 -7.60
CA HIS A 52 -13.11 5.17 -7.13
C HIS A 52 -14.46 5.90 -7.09
N GLY A 53 -14.58 6.92 -6.23
CA GLY A 53 -15.79 7.74 -6.14
C GLY A 53 -17.00 6.94 -5.68
N GLU A 54 -18.13 7.06 -6.38
CA GLU A 54 -19.38 6.35 -6.02
C GLU A 54 -19.21 4.83 -5.97
N LYS A 55 -18.46 4.23 -6.92
CA LYS A 55 -18.18 2.78 -6.91
C LYS A 55 -17.46 2.36 -5.63
N GLU A 56 -16.52 3.19 -5.14
CA GLU A 56 -15.80 2.93 -3.90
C GLU A 56 -16.74 3.03 -2.69
N ILE A 57 -17.60 4.06 -2.64
CA ILE A 57 -18.60 4.23 -1.58
C ILE A 57 -19.53 3.01 -1.50
N ASP A 58 -20.01 2.52 -2.64
CA ASP A 58 -20.91 1.36 -2.71
C ASP A 58 -20.23 0.08 -2.21
N ILE A 59 -18.95 -0.13 -2.54
CA ILE A 59 -18.16 -1.26 -2.04
C ILE A 59 -18.01 -1.14 -0.51
N PHE A 60 -17.67 0.05 0.01
CA PHE A 60 -17.59 0.27 1.46
C PHE A 60 -18.91 -0.07 2.16
N LYS A 61 -20.05 0.43 1.64
CA LYS A 61 -21.38 0.13 2.19
C LYS A 61 -21.74 -1.35 2.11
N LYS A 62 -21.30 -2.05 1.06
CA LYS A 62 -21.60 -3.46 0.82
C LYS A 62 -20.78 -4.41 1.69
N PHE A 63 -19.50 -4.09 1.92
CA PHE A 63 -18.54 -5.02 2.54
C PHE A 63 -18.11 -4.62 3.95
N CYS A 64 -18.57 -3.48 4.48
CA CYS A 64 -18.36 -3.09 5.87
C CYS A 64 -19.65 -3.24 6.72
N PRO A 65 -19.52 -3.55 8.02
CA PRO A 65 -18.28 -3.85 8.73
C PRO A 65 -17.69 -5.20 8.29
N VAL A 66 -16.36 -5.26 8.24
CA VAL A 66 -15.64 -6.52 8.00
C VAL A 66 -15.77 -7.43 9.23
N PRO A 67 -15.57 -8.76 9.09
CA PRO A 67 -15.66 -9.68 10.23
C PRO A 67 -14.70 -9.30 11.36
N ALA A 68 -15.19 -9.31 12.61
CA ALA A 68 -14.38 -8.94 13.79
C ALA A 68 -13.09 -9.77 13.92
N ARG A 69 -13.16 -11.07 13.60
CA ARG A 69 -12.00 -11.98 13.58
C ARG A 69 -10.88 -11.52 12.64
N ASP A 70 -11.22 -10.83 11.55
CA ASP A 70 -10.23 -10.32 10.60
C ASP A 70 -9.56 -9.07 11.20
N VAL A 71 -10.33 -8.21 11.87
CA VAL A 71 -9.81 -7.04 12.60
C VAL A 71 -8.86 -7.48 13.72
N GLU A 72 -9.23 -8.50 14.50
CA GLU A 72 -8.37 -9.09 15.54
C GLU A 72 -7.06 -9.63 14.97
N LYS A 73 -7.13 -10.36 13.86
CA LYS A 73 -5.94 -10.91 13.17
C LYS A 73 -5.05 -9.80 12.61
N ILE A 74 -5.62 -8.81 11.94
CA ILE A 74 -4.88 -7.67 11.40
C ILE A 74 -4.20 -6.90 12.54
N SER A 75 -4.92 -6.62 13.63
CA SER A 75 -4.37 -5.95 14.81
C SER A 75 -3.18 -6.73 15.39
N ARG A 76 -3.30 -8.05 15.49
CA ARG A 76 -2.20 -8.92 15.93
C ARG A 76 -1.00 -8.89 14.97
N ILE A 77 -1.23 -8.96 13.65
CA ILE A 77 -0.15 -8.90 12.65
C ILE A 77 0.57 -7.56 12.72
N ILE A 78 -0.16 -6.45 12.84
CA ILE A 78 0.43 -5.12 12.96
C ILE A 78 1.26 -5.04 14.24
N LEU A 79 0.63 -5.26 15.40
CA LEU A 79 1.24 -4.99 16.70
C LEU A 79 2.35 -5.98 17.07
N LEU A 80 2.23 -7.26 16.69
CA LEU A 80 3.14 -8.32 17.12
C LEU A 80 4.06 -8.84 16.01
N LYS A 81 3.99 -8.29 14.79
CA LYS A 81 4.88 -8.68 13.69
C LYS A 81 5.43 -7.47 12.94
N ILE A 82 4.58 -6.65 12.35
CA ILE A 82 5.04 -5.52 11.51
C ILE A 82 5.77 -4.46 12.35
N LEU A 83 5.20 -3.99 13.46
CA LEU A 83 5.83 -2.95 14.27
C LEU A 83 7.17 -3.40 14.88
N PRO A 84 7.28 -4.59 15.51
CA PRO A 84 8.56 -5.11 15.98
C PRO A 84 9.58 -5.26 14.86
N ALA A 85 9.18 -5.82 13.71
CA ALA A 85 10.06 -6.02 12.56
C ALA A 85 10.67 -4.72 12.04
N ILE A 86 9.92 -3.62 12.06
CA ILE A 86 10.45 -2.30 11.69
C ILE A 86 11.52 -1.83 12.69
N ILE A 87 11.29 -2.01 14.00
CA ILE A 87 12.22 -1.59 15.05
C ILE A 87 13.49 -2.43 15.01
N GLU A 88 13.34 -3.74 14.81
CA GLU A 88 14.42 -4.73 14.78
C GLU A 88 15.13 -4.79 13.41
N ARG A 89 14.61 -4.07 12.41
CA ARG A 89 15.07 -4.07 11.01
C ARG A 89 15.02 -5.47 10.36
N ASP A 90 14.01 -6.26 10.71
CA ASP A 90 13.73 -7.57 10.11
C ASP A 90 12.81 -7.42 8.89
N ILE A 91 13.40 -7.42 7.68
CA ILE A 91 12.65 -7.23 6.44
C ILE A 91 11.74 -8.43 6.11
N GLU A 92 12.14 -9.64 6.51
CA GLU A 92 11.41 -10.87 6.24
C GLU A 92 10.11 -10.87 7.06
N ALA A 93 10.20 -10.63 8.37
CA ALA A 93 9.02 -10.52 9.21
C ALA A 93 8.12 -9.34 8.82
N PHE A 94 8.70 -8.22 8.39
CA PHE A 94 7.95 -7.09 7.86
C PHE A 94 7.17 -7.48 6.60
N GLY A 95 7.85 -8.05 5.60
CA GLY A 95 7.29 -8.42 4.31
C GLY A 95 6.20 -9.50 4.42
N GLU A 96 6.42 -10.53 5.24
CA GLU A 96 5.39 -11.52 5.56
C GLU A 96 4.14 -10.87 6.18
N GLY A 97 4.34 -9.91 7.10
CA GLY A 97 3.25 -9.19 7.75
C GLY A 97 2.42 -8.36 6.75
N ILE A 98 3.09 -7.61 5.87
CA ILE A 98 2.45 -6.81 4.81
C ILE A 98 1.64 -7.71 3.87
N THR A 99 2.21 -8.84 3.47
CA THR A 99 1.58 -9.81 2.57
C THR A 99 0.37 -10.48 3.22
N ALA A 100 0.48 -10.86 4.50
CA ALA A 100 -0.60 -11.51 5.23
C ALA A 100 -1.87 -10.65 5.32
N ILE A 101 -1.72 -9.32 5.47
CA ILE A 101 -2.86 -8.39 5.53
C ILE A 101 -3.63 -8.35 4.20
N GLN A 102 -3.01 -8.64 3.06
CA GLN A 102 -3.66 -8.60 1.75
C GLN A 102 -4.84 -9.58 1.62
N ASN A 103 -4.88 -10.61 2.46
CA ASN A 103 -5.89 -11.67 2.46
C ASN A 103 -6.93 -11.54 3.58
N LEU A 104 -6.97 -10.40 4.30
CA LEU A 104 -7.84 -10.19 5.44
C LEU A 104 -8.71 -8.94 5.29
N GLY A 105 -9.90 -8.97 5.89
CA GLY A 105 -10.77 -7.81 6.04
C GLY A 105 -11.10 -7.14 4.70
N PHE A 106 -11.02 -5.81 4.70
CA PHE A 106 -11.39 -5.02 3.52
C PHE A 106 -10.35 -5.14 2.40
N LYS A 107 -9.06 -5.28 2.75
CA LYS A 107 -7.98 -5.46 1.77
C LYS A 107 -8.18 -6.71 0.93
N ARG A 108 -8.70 -7.79 1.52
CA ARG A 108 -9.10 -8.99 0.76
C ARG A 108 -10.15 -8.66 -0.30
N VAL A 109 -11.17 -7.88 0.05
CA VAL A 109 -12.22 -7.45 -0.89
C VAL A 109 -11.61 -6.61 -2.02
N GLU A 110 -10.70 -5.69 -1.71
CA GLU A 110 -9.99 -4.90 -2.72
C GLU A 110 -9.25 -5.80 -3.71
N CYS A 111 -8.53 -6.81 -3.22
CA CYS A 111 -7.76 -7.78 -4.02
C CYS A 111 -8.67 -8.74 -4.83
N ASP A 112 -9.74 -9.26 -4.22
CA ASP A 112 -10.67 -10.23 -4.85
C ASP A 112 -11.42 -9.61 -6.04
N LEU A 113 -11.64 -8.28 -6.02
CA LEU A 113 -12.29 -7.53 -7.09
C LEU A 113 -11.38 -7.23 -8.30
N ARG A 114 -10.12 -7.69 -8.30
CA ARG A 114 -9.17 -7.38 -9.37
C ARG A 114 -9.05 -8.49 -10.41
N ASP A 115 -8.67 -8.04 -11.60
CA ASP A 115 -8.46 -8.86 -12.78
C ASP A 115 -7.30 -9.85 -12.63
N LYS A 116 -7.31 -10.85 -13.51
CA LYS A 116 -6.30 -11.92 -13.56
C LYS A 116 -4.87 -11.40 -13.59
N ILE A 117 -4.62 -10.26 -14.23
CA ILE A 117 -3.29 -9.66 -14.32
C ILE A 117 -2.68 -9.31 -12.97
N ILE A 118 -3.49 -8.78 -12.04
CA ILE A 118 -3.03 -8.43 -10.69
C ILE A 118 -2.66 -9.69 -9.91
N LYS A 119 -3.44 -10.76 -10.09
CA LYS A 119 -3.15 -12.07 -9.49
C LYS A 119 -1.85 -12.67 -10.06
N ASP A 120 -1.67 -12.62 -11.37
CA ASP A 120 -0.44 -13.09 -12.01
C ASP A 120 0.79 -12.27 -11.54
N LEU A 121 0.65 -10.95 -11.34
CA LEU A 121 1.71 -10.12 -10.74
C LEU A 121 2.02 -10.49 -9.29
N PHE A 122 1.00 -10.80 -8.48
CA PHE A 122 1.21 -11.29 -7.12
C PHE A 122 2.01 -12.60 -7.09
N GLU A 123 1.85 -13.48 -8.08
CA GLU A 123 2.66 -14.71 -8.16
C GLU A 123 4.14 -14.41 -8.45
N VAL A 124 4.43 -13.44 -9.33
CA VAL A 124 5.82 -12.98 -9.56
C VAL A 124 6.39 -12.40 -8.26
N LEU A 125 5.67 -11.47 -7.64
CA LEU A 125 6.11 -10.79 -6.43
C LEU A 125 6.31 -11.75 -5.25
N ARG A 126 5.48 -12.80 -5.12
CA ARG A 126 5.62 -13.81 -4.06
C ARG A 126 6.95 -14.54 -4.11
N ASN A 127 7.50 -14.76 -5.30
CA ASN A 127 8.74 -15.51 -5.46
C ASN A 127 10.00 -14.63 -5.38
N SER A 128 9.85 -13.32 -5.57
CA SER A 128 10.97 -12.41 -5.81
C SER A 128 11.02 -11.22 -4.86
N SER A 129 10.22 -11.24 -3.78
CA SER A 129 10.22 -10.19 -2.75
C SER A 129 10.00 -10.78 -1.35
N TYR A 130 10.47 -10.08 -0.32
CA TYR A 130 10.20 -10.46 1.08
C TYR A 130 8.72 -10.25 1.45
N GLY A 131 8.03 -9.38 0.73
CA GLY A 131 6.60 -9.17 0.89
C GLY A 131 6.02 -8.33 -0.22
N HIS A 132 4.72 -8.49 -0.46
CA HIS A 132 4.04 -7.83 -1.56
C HIS A 132 2.63 -7.39 -1.19
N GLY A 133 2.08 -6.47 -1.98
CA GLY A 133 0.72 -6.00 -1.79
C GLY A 133 0.20 -5.15 -2.92
N MET A 134 -1.02 -4.66 -2.74
CA MET A 134 -1.67 -3.74 -3.66
C MET A 134 -1.98 -2.42 -2.96
N SER A 135 -1.72 -1.32 -3.65
CA SER A 135 -2.10 0.02 -3.16
C SER A 135 -3.59 0.27 -3.42
N SER A 136 -4.37 0.51 -2.36
CA SER A 136 -5.83 0.74 -2.44
C SER A 136 -6.52 -0.30 -3.34
N PHE A 137 -7.43 0.12 -4.22
CA PHE A 137 -8.07 -0.70 -5.23
C PHE A 137 -7.20 -1.00 -6.46
N GLY A 138 -5.90 -0.71 -6.46
CA GLY A 138 -5.03 -0.94 -7.61
C GLY A 138 -5.23 0.07 -8.74
N PRO A 139 -4.58 -0.14 -9.91
CA PRO A 139 -3.91 -1.38 -10.32
C PRO A 139 -2.47 -1.52 -9.80
N THR A 140 -1.96 -0.53 -9.07
CA THR A 140 -0.60 -0.55 -8.52
C THR A 140 -0.39 -1.68 -7.52
N VAL A 141 0.53 -2.58 -7.85
CA VAL A 141 1.08 -3.59 -6.94
C VAL A 141 2.51 -3.23 -6.58
N PHE A 142 3.02 -3.78 -5.48
CA PHE A 142 4.40 -3.56 -5.07
C PHE A 142 5.00 -4.80 -4.41
N GLY A 143 6.31 -4.93 -4.52
CA GLY A 143 7.14 -5.85 -3.74
C GLY A 143 8.17 -5.10 -2.90
N VAL A 144 8.57 -5.69 -1.77
CA VAL A 144 9.56 -5.15 -0.84
C VAL A 144 10.81 -6.01 -0.90
N VAL A 145 11.96 -5.38 -1.15
CA VAL A 145 13.26 -6.03 -1.29
C VAL A 145 14.35 -5.29 -0.52
N ASP A 146 15.42 -6.00 -0.21
CA ASP A 146 16.56 -5.47 0.54
C ASP A 146 17.68 -5.04 -0.41
N GLY A 147 17.96 -3.73 -0.43
CA GLY A 147 19.02 -3.13 -1.23
C GLY A 147 18.64 -2.81 -2.68
N GLU A 148 19.41 -1.89 -3.27
CA GLU A 148 19.17 -1.40 -4.62
C GLU A 148 19.38 -2.48 -5.70
N GLY A 149 20.27 -3.43 -5.45
CA GLY A 149 20.56 -4.55 -6.36
C GLY A 149 19.34 -5.44 -6.57
N ALA A 150 18.77 -5.96 -5.47
CA ALA A 150 17.53 -6.75 -5.50
C ALA A 150 16.36 -5.95 -6.09
N ALA A 151 16.31 -4.63 -5.84
CA ALA A 151 15.31 -3.76 -6.46
C ALA A 151 15.41 -3.72 -8.00
N LYS A 152 16.63 -3.64 -8.54
CA LYS A 152 16.87 -3.67 -10.00
C LYS A 152 16.52 -5.03 -10.60
N GLU A 153 16.85 -6.12 -9.92
CA GLU A 153 16.52 -7.48 -10.33
C GLU A 153 15.00 -7.68 -10.41
N LEU A 154 14.27 -7.28 -9.36
CA LEU A 154 12.81 -7.36 -9.34
C LEU A 154 12.16 -6.48 -10.42
N GLU A 155 12.68 -5.27 -10.65
CA GLU A 155 12.21 -4.40 -11.75
C GLU A 155 12.40 -5.07 -13.12
N HIS A 156 13.55 -5.71 -13.36
CA HIS A 156 13.81 -6.44 -14.60
C HIS A 156 12.85 -7.63 -14.80
N GLU A 157 12.56 -8.37 -13.74
CA GLU A 157 11.60 -9.48 -13.78
C GLU A 157 10.19 -8.98 -14.11
N LEU A 158 9.73 -7.91 -13.46
CA LEU A 158 8.43 -7.28 -13.73
C LEU A 158 8.36 -6.71 -15.16
N ALA A 159 9.45 -6.12 -15.66
CA ALA A 159 9.53 -5.64 -17.04
C ALA A 159 9.42 -6.79 -18.05
N SER A 160 10.06 -7.92 -17.75
CA SER A 160 9.98 -9.14 -18.56
C SER A 160 8.57 -9.69 -18.57
N PHE A 161 7.91 -9.74 -17.41
CA PHE A 161 6.51 -10.12 -17.29
C PHE A 161 5.57 -9.22 -18.11
N PHE A 162 5.73 -7.88 -18.05
CA PHE A 162 4.95 -6.95 -18.89
C PHE A 162 5.15 -7.23 -20.38
N LYS A 163 6.40 -7.44 -20.81
CA LYS A 163 6.73 -7.75 -22.21
C LYS A 163 6.12 -9.08 -22.68
N GLU A 164 6.25 -10.14 -21.88
CA GLU A 164 5.73 -11.48 -22.20
C GLU A 164 4.21 -11.51 -22.28
N ARG A 165 3.52 -10.72 -21.44
CA ARG A 165 2.06 -10.61 -21.45
C ARG A 165 1.53 -9.57 -22.44
N GLY A 166 2.41 -8.81 -23.10
CA GLY A 166 2.03 -7.76 -24.04
C GLY A 166 1.30 -6.59 -23.38
N ILE A 167 1.68 -6.24 -22.14
CA ILE A 167 1.01 -5.23 -21.32
C ILE A 167 1.91 -4.02 -21.16
N SER A 168 1.36 -2.83 -21.40
CA SER A 168 2.02 -1.56 -21.10
C SER A 168 1.87 -1.21 -19.62
N GLY A 169 2.79 -0.40 -19.10
CA GLY A 169 2.70 0.10 -17.75
C GLY A 169 3.97 0.81 -17.30
N LYS A 170 4.00 1.18 -16.02
CA LYS A 170 5.12 1.86 -15.38
C LYS A 170 5.70 1.00 -14.27
N LEU A 171 7.03 1.01 -14.16
CA LEU A 171 7.75 0.46 -13.04
C LEU A 171 8.43 1.61 -12.29
N ILE A 172 8.40 1.56 -10.96
CA ILE A 172 9.03 2.57 -10.11
C ILE A 172 9.76 1.84 -8.99
N ARG A 173 11.02 2.17 -8.78
CA ARG A 173 11.78 1.76 -7.58
C ARG A 173 11.94 2.96 -6.67
N SER A 174 11.65 2.80 -5.39
CA SER A 174 11.86 3.84 -4.40
C SER A 174 12.10 3.25 -3.02
N CYS A 175 12.96 3.88 -2.24
CA CYS A 175 12.97 3.72 -0.79
C CYS A 175 11.87 4.58 -0.15
N ALA A 176 11.60 4.32 1.14
CA ALA A 176 10.59 5.07 1.89
C ALA A 176 11.01 6.53 2.10
N ASN A 177 10.10 7.47 1.86
CA ASN A 177 10.28 8.85 2.32
C ASN A 177 9.96 8.93 3.82
N ASN A 178 10.99 9.17 4.64
CA ASN A 178 10.89 9.29 6.10
C ASN A 178 10.72 10.73 6.60
N GLU A 179 10.68 11.73 5.71
CA GLU A 179 10.60 13.15 6.05
C GLU A 179 9.18 13.72 5.90
N GLY A 180 8.38 13.16 4.99
CA GLY A 180 7.02 13.63 4.73
C GLY A 180 6.97 14.77 3.70
N ALA A 181 6.03 15.70 3.88
CA ALA A 181 5.81 16.81 2.94
C ALA A 181 6.63 18.04 3.32
N ASN A 182 7.29 18.64 2.32
CA ASN A 182 8.04 19.89 2.47
C ASN A 182 7.29 21.02 1.74
N CYS A 183 7.02 22.13 2.44
CA CYS A 183 6.41 23.33 1.84
C CYS A 183 7.50 24.38 1.59
N LEU A 184 7.75 24.70 0.32
CA LEU A 184 8.66 25.75 -0.08
C LEU A 184 7.86 27.01 -0.43
N LEU A 185 8.20 28.13 0.20
CA LEU A 185 7.70 29.44 -0.22
C LEU A 185 8.46 29.85 -1.47
N VAL A 186 7.76 30.02 -2.59
CA VAL A 186 8.32 30.57 -3.82
C VAL A 186 7.98 32.05 -3.84
N GLU A 187 8.97 32.93 -3.67
CA GLU A 187 8.78 34.36 -3.86
C GLU A 187 8.64 34.66 -5.36
N ASP A 188 7.48 35.16 -5.77
CA ASP A 188 7.30 35.72 -7.11
C ASP A 188 8.17 36.97 -7.23
N ASN A 189 9.27 36.89 -7.98
CA ASN A 189 10.03 38.07 -8.36
C ASN A 189 9.10 39.01 -9.14
N PRO A 190 8.81 40.24 -8.66
CA PRO A 190 7.99 41.17 -9.41
C PRO A 190 8.69 41.45 -10.75
N VAL A 191 7.96 41.23 -11.85
CA VAL A 191 8.37 41.64 -13.19
C VAL A 191 8.72 43.12 -13.11
N LYS A 192 10.01 43.45 -13.32
CA LYS A 192 10.45 44.83 -13.47
C LYS A 192 9.72 45.41 -14.70
N THR A 193 8.74 46.27 -14.45
CA THR A 193 8.12 47.16 -15.45
C THR A 193 9.11 48.17 -15.98
#